data_AF-A0ABD2NB01-F1
#
_entry.id   AF-A0ABD2NB01-F1
#
_cell.length_a   1.000
_cell.length_b   1.000
_cell.length_c   1.000
_cell.angle_alpha   90.00
_cell.angle_beta   90.00
_cell.angle_gamma   90.00
#
_symmetry.space_group_name_H-M   'P 1'
#
loop_
_entity.id
_entity.type
_entity.pdbx_description
1 polymer ?
#
loop_
_entity_poly.entity_id
_entity_poly.type
_entity_poly.pdbx_seq_one_letter_code
_entity_poly.pdbx_strand_id
1 'polypeptide(L)'
;MIFTKMMRSYSETIKTEMMSRITGSINEEEFLDRMGKFYDINREIITINIHFNELWNPALLLWSISTLTSLVLNCYNIVLLFDNKDSENSIGIHIRTYVSFAAIFSVIVGSGDIIDISDDTLSFLFKYPICKLSEPEAHQVEMLIYTLSTHKPIIRASDIFTVRTELLASISGTVVTYVLVALQFTPAWKN
;
A
#
# COMPACT_ATOMS: atom_id res chain seq x y z
N MET A 1 7.59 -4.36 3.06
CA MET A 1 8.93 -3.99 2.53
C MET A 1 9.51 -5.04 1.57
N ILE A 2 9.60 -6.33 1.92
CA ILE A 2 10.14 -7.36 0.99
C ILE A 2 9.27 -7.50 -0.26
N PHE A 3 7.95 -7.62 -0.10
CA PHE A 3 7.02 -7.73 -1.22
C PHE A 3 7.06 -6.52 -2.16
N THR A 4 7.10 -5.29 -1.62
CA THR A 4 7.26 -4.05 -2.40
C THR A 4 8.56 -4.04 -3.21
N LYS A 5 9.68 -4.47 -2.62
CA LYS A 5 10.97 -4.57 -3.34
C LYS A 5 10.92 -5.60 -4.47
N MET A 6 10.28 -6.74 -4.22
CA MET A 6 10.08 -7.80 -5.21
C MET A 6 9.22 -7.29 -6.38
N MET A 7 8.09 -6.65 -6.10
CA MET A 7 7.22 -6.03 -7.12
C MET A 7 7.96 -4.97 -7.95
N ARG A 8 8.77 -4.13 -7.30
CA ARG A 8 9.57 -3.12 -7.99
C ARG A 8 10.60 -3.77 -8.90
N SER A 9 11.36 -4.75 -8.39
CA SER A 9 12.34 -5.50 -9.19
C SER A 9 11.67 -6.14 -10.40
N TYR A 10 10.54 -6.80 -10.20
CA TYR A 10 9.75 -7.44 -11.25
C TYR A 10 9.29 -6.44 -12.33
N SER A 11 8.72 -5.30 -11.92
CA SER A 11 8.34 -4.21 -12.83
C SER A 11 9.52 -3.72 -13.67
N GLU A 12 10.67 -3.48 -13.06
CA GLU A 12 11.86 -2.99 -13.77
C GLU A 12 12.45 -4.02 -14.72
N THR A 13 12.42 -5.31 -14.35
CA THR A 13 12.84 -6.39 -15.25
C THR A 13 11.95 -6.44 -16.48
N ILE A 14 10.61 -6.43 -16.34
CA ILE A 14 9.69 -6.43 -17.48
C ILE A 14 9.96 -5.25 -18.41
N LYS A 15 10.09 -4.04 -17.86
CA LYS A 15 10.37 -2.84 -18.66
C LYS A 15 11.67 -3.00 -19.46
N THR A 16 12.71 -3.53 -18.83
CA THR A 16 14.03 -3.75 -19.46
C THR A 16 13.96 -4.78 -20.58
N GLU A 17 13.25 -5.88 -20.37
CA GLU A 17 13.09 -6.95 -21.37
C GLU A 17 12.27 -6.50 -22.57
N MET A 18 11.18 -5.78 -22.33
CA MET A 18 10.36 -5.20 -23.38
C MET A 18 11.15 -4.17 -24.21
N MET A 19 11.94 -3.31 -23.56
CA MET A 19 12.80 -2.38 -24.30
C MET A 19 13.89 -3.10 -25.11
N SER A 20 14.46 -4.18 -24.57
CA SER A 20 15.42 -5.05 -25.27
C SER A 20 14.83 -5.67 -26.54
N ARG A 21 13.55 -6.06 -26.51
CA ARG A 21 12.89 -6.59 -27.71
C ARG A 21 12.76 -5.55 -28.83
N ILE A 22 12.45 -4.29 -28.49
CA ILE A 22 12.35 -3.19 -29.46
C ILE A 22 13.70 -2.86 -30.08
N THR A 23 14.77 -2.86 -29.28
CA THR A 23 16.12 -2.57 -29.78
C THR A 23 16.73 -3.73 -30.57
N GLY A 24 16.04 -4.88 -30.62
CA GLY A 24 16.47 -6.07 -31.34
C GLY A 24 17.59 -6.82 -30.64
N SER A 25 17.80 -6.60 -29.34
CA SER A 25 18.85 -7.29 -28.57
C SER A 25 18.46 -8.72 -28.17
N ILE A 26 17.17 -9.06 -28.24
CA ILE A 26 16.64 -10.41 -28.04
C ILE A 26 15.75 -10.81 -29.21
N ASN A 27 15.75 -12.10 -29.54
CA ASN A 27 14.93 -12.65 -30.61
C ASN A 27 13.50 -12.96 -30.10
N GLU A 28 12.60 -13.30 -31.03
CA GLU A 28 11.19 -13.56 -30.73
C GLU A 28 10.98 -14.76 -29.78
N GLU A 29 11.68 -15.88 -30.01
CA GLU A 29 11.56 -17.08 -29.19
C GLU A 29 11.99 -16.82 -27.73
N GLU A 30 13.10 -16.12 -27.56
CA GLU A 30 13.62 -15.70 -26.27
C GLU A 30 12.68 -14.72 -25.55
N PHE A 31 12.08 -13.78 -26.30
CA PHE A 31 11.10 -12.85 -25.74
C PHE A 31 9.82 -13.58 -25.29
N LEU A 32 9.29 -14.50 -26.09
CA LEU A 32 8.09 -15.28 -25.75
C LEU A 32 8.31 -16.18 -24.53
N ASP A 33 9.48 -16.83 -24.40
CA ASP A 33 9.83 -17.62 -23.21
C ASP A 33 9.91 -16.74 -21.96
N ARG A 34 10.57 -15.58 -22.04
CA ARG A 34 10.67 -14.62 -20.93
C ARG A 34 9.30 -14.09 -20.52
N MET A 35 8.46 -13.71 -21.49
CA MET A 35 7.10 -13.21 -21.24
C MET A 35 6.18 -14.28 -20.65
N GLY A 36 6.30 -15.54 -21.08
CA GLY A 36 5.62 -16.68 -20.45
C GLY A 36 5.97 -16.81 -18.97
N LYS A 37 7.27 -16.78 -18.64
CA LYS A 37 7.74 -16.80 -17.24
C LYS A 37 7.22 -15.61 -16.44
N PHE A 38 7.18 -14.42 -17.04
CA PHE A 38 6.60 -13.24 -16.38
C PHE A 38 5.12 -13.42 -16.08
N TYR A 39 4.35 -13.98 -17.02
CA TYR A 39 2.94 -14.27 -16.81
C TYR A 39 2.72 -15.23 -15.63
N ASP A 40 3.50 -16.31 -15.55
CA ASP A 40 3.42 -17.28 -14.46
C ASP A 40 3.74 -16.64 -13.11
N ILE A 41 4.82 -15.86 -13.03
CA ILE A 41 5.19 -15.11 -11.81
C ILE A 41 4.09 -14.12 -11.43
N ASN A 42 3.51 -13.40 -12.40
CA ASN A 42 2.42 -12.45 -12.11
C ASN A 42 1.21 -13.17 -11.51
N ARG A 43 0.86 -14.33 -12.07
CA ARG A 43 -0.25 -15.16 -11.61
C ARG A 43 -0.01 -15.64 -10.17
N GLU A 44 1.20 -16.05 -9.84
CA GLU A 44 1.57 -16.40 -8.45
C GLU A 44 1.46 -15.20 -7.51
N ILE A 45 1.99 -14.04 -7.91
CA ILE A 45 1.91 -12.79 -7.14
C ILE A 45 0.45 -12.40 -6.88
N ILE A 46 -0.40 -12.47 -7.91
CA ILE A 46 -1.85 -12.19 -7.79
C ILE A 46 -2.49 -13.17 -6.80
N THR A 47 -2.18 -14.45 -6.92
CA THR A 47 -2.71 -15.49 -6.02
C THR A 47 -2.30 -15.22 -4.58
N ILE A 48 -1.02 -14.91 -4.35
CA ILE A 48 -0.50 -14.54 -3.03
C ILE A 48 -1.22 -13.30 -2.50
N ASN A 49 -1.44 -12.29 -3.35
CA ASN A 49 -2.11 -11.06 -2.96
C ASN A 49 -3.57 -11.31 -2.57
N ILE A 50 -4.31 -12.11 -3.34
CA ILE A 50 -5.69 -12.48 -3.01
C ILE A 50 -5.73 -13.18 -1.64
N HIS A 51 -4.89 -14.20 -1.42
CA HIS A 51 -4.86 -14.92 -0.14
C HIS A 51 -4.40 -14.01 1.02
N PHE A 52 -3.41 -13.15 0.78
CA PHE A 52 -2.96 -12.18 1.76
C PHE A 52 -4.09 -11.23 2.14
N ASN A 53 -4.80 -10.69 1.15
CA ASN A 53 -5.95 -9.82 1.40
C ASN A 53 -7.06 -10.53 2.15
N GLU A 54 -7.43 -11.76 1.80
CA GLU A 54 -8.47 -12.51 2.51
C GLU A 54 -8.11 -12.74 3.98
N LEU A 55 -6.85 -13.12 4.25
CA LEU A 55 -6.37 -13.36 5.61
C LEU A 55 -6.24 -12.06 6.42
N TRP A 56 -5.70 -11.02 5.80
CA TRP A 56 -5.39 -9.76 6.48
C TRP A 56 -6.57 -8.79 6.52
N ASN A 57 -7.61 -8.94 5.69
CA ASN A 57 -8.77 -8.04 5.64
C ASN A 57 -9.38 -7.76 7.03
N PRO A 58 -9.78 -8.78 7.82
CA PRO A 58 -10.39 -8.56 9.12
C PRO A 58 -9.37 -8.14 10.18
N ALA A 59 -8.17 -8.71 10.14
CA ALA A 59 -7.10 -8.39 11.08
C ALA A 59 -6.64 -6.93 10.93
N LEU A 60 -6.54 -6.45 9.69
CA LEU A 60 -6.14 -5.09 9.36
C LEU A 60 -7.17 -4.08 9.83
N LEU A 61 -8.47 -4.38 9.67
CA LEU A 61 -9.53 -3.53 10.21
C LEU A 61 -9.43 -3.41 11.74
N LEU A 62 -9.36 -4.54 12.44
CA LEU A 62 -9.27 -4.57 13.90
C LEU A 62 -8.00 -3.87 14.39
N TRP A 63 -6.88 -4.09 13.72
CA TRP A 63 -5.62 -3.43 13.99
C TRP A 63 -5.70 -1.92 13.75
N SER A 64 -6.32 -1.47 12.65
CA SER A 64 -6.51 -0.04 12.36
C SER A 64 -7.39 0.64 13.41
N ILE A 65 -8.51 0.04 13.79
CA ILE A 65 -9.39 0.58 14.84
C ILE A 65 -8.65 0.68 16.17
N SER A 66 -7.95 -0.39 16.57
CA SER A 66 -7.20 -0.45 17.83
C SER A 66 -6.08 0.59 17.87
N THR A 67 -5.31 0.71 16.77
CA THR A 67 -4.19 1.64 16.69
C THR A 67 -4.67 3.09 16.62
N LEU A 68 -5.77 3.37 15.91
CA LEU A 68 -6.37 4.70 15.87
C LEU A 68 -6.92 5.12 17.24
N THR A 69 -7.61 4.21 17.93
CA THR A 69 -8.11 4.46 19.30
C THR A 69 -6.96 4.76 20.26
N SER A 70 -5.89 3.93 20.21
CA SER A 70 -4.67 4.16 20.98
C SER A 70 -4.05 5.53 20.67
N LEU A 71 -3.99 5.91 19.39
CA LEU A 71 -3.42 7.19 18.97
C LEU A 71 -4.23 8.38 19.52
N VAL A 72 -5.56 8.34 19.42
CA VAL A 72 -6.46 9.35 20.00
C VAL A 72 -6.24 9.49 21.51
N LEU A 73 -6.23 8.37 22.23
CA LEU A 73 -6.03 8.37 23.69
C LEU A 73 -4.65 8.90 24.08
N ASN A 74 -3.60 8.50 23.36
CA ASN A 74 -2.25 8.97 23.63
C ASN A 74 -2.12 10.48 23.36
N CYS A 75 -2.68 10.98 22.25
CA CYS A 75 -2.70 12.41 21.95
C CYS A 75 -3.48 13.21 23.00
N TYR A 76 -4.64 12.72 23.44
CA TYR A 76 -5.40 13.34 24.53
C TYR A 76 -4.58 13.40 25.83
N ASN A 77 -3.95 12.29 26.22
CA ASN A 77 -3.09 12.25 27.41
C ASN A 77 -1.88 13.20 27.30
N ILE A 78 -1.27 13.35 26.12
CA ILE A 78 -0.21 14.34 25.89
C ILE A 78 -0.73 15.74 26.21
N VAL A 79 -1.91 16.11 25.71
CA VAL A 79 -2.48 17.44 25.97
C VAL A 79 -2.75 17.63 27.46
N LEU A 80 -3.28 16.63 28.16
CA LEU A 80 -3.49 16.72 29.61
C LEU A 80 -2.18 16.85 30.41
N LEU A 81 -1.12 16.16 29.98
CA LEU A 81 0.20 16.26 30.63
C LEU A 81 0.81 17.66 30.47
N PHE A 82 0.59 18.30 29.33
CA PHE A 82 0.99 19.70 29.13
C PHE A 82 0.31 20.65 30.12
N ASP A 83 -0.93 20.36 30.53
CA ASP A 83 -1.69 21.15 31.51
C ASP A 83 -1.25 20.86 32.97
N ASN A 84 -1.02 19.59 33.32
CA ASN A 84 -0.79 19.15 34.70
C ASN A 84 0.69 19.12 35.16
N LYS A 85 1.68 19.40 34.29
CA LYS A 85 3.13 19.41 34.60
C LYS A 85 3.75 18.12 35.17
N ASP A 86 3.01 17.01 35.25
CA ASP A 86 3.54 15.71 35.70
C ASP A 86 4.46 15.09 34.64
N SER A 87 5.78 15.14 34.88
CA SER A 87 6.78 14.76 33.87
C SER A 87 7.09 13.27 33.80
N GLU A 88 6.90 12.50 34.89
CA GLU A 88 7.42 11.12 34.99
C GLU A 88 6.71 10.11 34.06
N ASN A 89 5.44 10.34 33.73
CA ASN A 89 4.69 9.50 32.79
C ASN A 89 4.70 10.00 31.33
N SER A 90 5.35 11.15 31.06
CA SER A 90 5.29 11.79 29.73
C SER A 90 6.03 11.00 28.65
N ILE A 91 7.23 10.51 28.96
CA ILE A 91 8.11 9.82 28.00
C ILE A 91 7.43 8.58 27.42
N GLY A 92 6.81 7.75 28.27
CA GLY A 92 6.13 6.53 27.84
C GLY A 92 4.96 6.80 26.89
N ILE A 93 4.21 7.89 27.11
CA ILE A 93 3.10 8.29 26.24
C ILE A 93 3.63 8.77 24.89
N HIS A 94 4.70 9.58 24.86
CA HIS A 94 5.31 10.02 23.61
C HIS A 94 5.85 8.85 22.78
N ILE A 95 6.52 7.88 23.41
CA ILE A 95 7.02 6.67 22.72
C ILE A 95 5.85 5.87 22.13
N ARG A 96 4.79 5.60 22.91
CA ARG A 96 3.61 4.86 22.41
C ARG A 96 2.92 5.60 21.26
N THR A 97 2.85 6.93 21.32
CA THR A 97 2.31 7.77 20.25
C THR A 97 3.14 7.62 18.97
N TYR A 98 4.46 7.77 19.09
CA TYR A 98 5.38 7.65 17.96
C TYR A 98 5.31 6.26 17.32
N VAL A 99 5.30 5.20 18.12
CA VAL A 99 5.17 3.82 17.62
C VAL A 99 3.84 3.61 16.89
N SER A 100 2.73 4.10 17.44
CA SER A 100 1.41 3.99 16.79
C SER A 100 1.38 4.73 15.45
N PHE A 101 1.93 5.93 15.40
CA PHE A 101 2.03 6.72 14.17
C PHE A 101 2.93 6.05 13.12
N ALA A 102 4.12 5.60 13.52
CA ALA A 102 5.06 4.90 12.65
C ALA A 102 4.46 3.61 12.08
N ALA A 103 3.70 2.87 12.88
CA ALA A 103 3.04 1.65 12.44
C ALA A 103 1.95 1.94 11.39
N ILE A 104 1.06 2.92 11.64
CA ILE A 104 0.06 3.39 10.66
C ILE A 104 0.73 3.84 9.36
N PHE A 105 1.75 4.69 9.48
CA PHE A 105 2.48 5.24 8.34
C PHE A 105 3.12 4.13 7.49
N SER A 106 3.78 3.16 8.13
CA SER A 106 4.45 2.05 7.43
C SER A 106 3.47 1.19 6.63
N VAL A 107 2.29 0.91 7.19
CA VAL A 107 1.24 0.13 6.51
C VAL A 107 0.67 0.92 5.33
N ILE A 108 0.37 2.21 5.52
CA ILE A 108 -0.23 3.03 4.48
C ILE A 108 0.74 3.26 3.32
N VAL A 109 1.97 3.68 3.60
CA VAL A 109 2.99 3.93 2.56
C VAL A 109 3.36 2.63 1.86
N GLY A 110 3.57 1.54 2.61
CA GLY A 110 3.90 0.25 2.02
C GLY A 110 2.80 -0.29 1.08
N SER A 111 1.53 0.01 1.39
CA SER A 111 0.40 -0.35 0.54
C SER A 111 0.29 0.56 -0.70
N GLY A 112 0.51 1.86 -0.52
CA GLY A 112 0.56 2.85 -1.61
C GLY A 112 1.62 2.51 -2.65
N ASP A 113 2.85 2.21 -2.21
CA ASP A 113 3.95 1.86 -3.11
C ASP A 113 3.62 0.68 -4.04
N ILE A 114 2.88 -0.32 -3.55
CA ILE A 114 2.51 -1.50 -4.35
C ILE A 114 1.52 -1.11 -5.46
N ILE A 115 0.55 -0.26 -5.12
CA ILE A 115 -0.45 0.26 -6.06
C ILE A 115 0.25 1.09 -7.13
N ASP A 116 1.15 1.99 -6.71
CA ASP A 116 1.87 2.89 -7.61
C ASP A 116 2.78 2.11 -8.57
N ILE A 117 3.50 1.10 -8.09
CA ILE A 117 4.31 0.21 -8.96
C ILE A 117 3.42 -0.46 -10.01
N SER A 118 2.25 -0.98 -9.61
CA SER A 118 1.32 -1.61 -10.54
C SER A 118 0.80 -0.64 -11.59
N ASP A 119 0.48 0.61 -11.19
CA ASP A 119 0.02 1.65 -12.10
C ASP A 119 1.11 2.11 -13.07
N ASP A 120 2.34 2.21 -12.59
CA ASP A 120 3.51 2.53 -13.42
C ASP A 120 3.79 1.43 -14.45
N THR A 121 3.74 0.15 -14.04
CA THR A 121 3.89 -0.98 -14.97
C THR A 121 2.79 -0.94 -16.04
N LEU A 122 1.54 -0.76 -15.64
CA LEU A 122 0.40 -0.73 -16.55
C LEU A 122 0.46 0.47 -17.52
N SER A 123 0.82 1.66 -17.02
CA SER A 123 1.06 2.86 -17.82
C SER A 123 2.18 2.66 -18.85
N PHE A 124 3.25 1.97 -18.48
CA PHE A 124 4.32 1.59 -19.40
C PHE A 124 3.80 0.64 -20.50
N LEU A 125 3.10 -0.44 -20.12
CA LEU A 125 2.58 -1.43 -21.06
C LEU A 125 1.63 -0.81 -22.08
N PHE A 126 0.76 0.12 -21.67
CA PHE A 126 -0.13 0.84 -22.60
C PHE A 126 0.58 1.76 -23.59
N LYS A 127 1.76 2.28 -23.23
CA LYS A 127 2.58 3.14 -24.11
C LYS A 127 3.56 2.34 -24.97
N TYR A 128 3.71 1.06 -24.68
CA TYR A 128 4.62 0.19 -25.40
C TYR A 128 4.15 0.03 -26.86
N PRO A 129 5.03 0.15 -27.87
CA PRO A 129 4.67 0.07 -29.28
C PRO A 129 4.36 -1.37 -29.71
N ILE A 130 3.20 -1.89 -29.29
CA ILE A 130 2.71 -3.24 -29.59
C ILE A 130 2.63 -3.48 -31.11
N CYS A 131 2.39 -2.44 -31.91
CA CYS A 131 2.37 -2.54 -33.38
C CYS A 131 3.71 -2.95 -34.03
N LYS A 132 4.82 -2.94 -33.28
CA LYS A 132 6.14 -3.40 -33.73
C LYS A 132 6.40 -4.88 -33.42
N LEU A 133 5.51 -5.52 -32.68
CA LEU A 133 5.60 -6.92 -32.30
C LEU A 133 4.94 -7.83 -33.35
N SER A 134 5.34 -9.10 -33.36
CA SER A 134 4.57 -10.13 -34.06
C SER A 134 3.23 -10.36 -33.36
N GLU A 135 2.27 -10.96 -34.06
CA GLU A 135 0.95 -11.30 -33.50
C GLU A 135 1.03 -12.10 -32.17
N PRO A 136 1.84 -13.17 -32.04
CA PRO A 136 1.93 -13.90 -30.77
C PRO A 136 2.55 -13.07 -29.63
N GLU A 137 3.52 -12.22 -29.94
CA GLU A 137 4.15 -11.32 -28.97
C GLU A 137 3.16 -10.26 -28.47
N ALA A 138 2.42 -9.64 -29.40
CA ALA A 138 1.39 -8.66 -29.09
C ALA A 138 0.31 -9.27 -28.19
N HIS A 139 -0.13 -10.49 -28.52
CA HIS A 139 -1.12 -11.20 -27.73
C HIS A 139 -0.67 -11.44 -26.29
N GLN A 140 0.60 -11.81 -26.04
CA GLN A 140 1.11 -11.98 -24.68
C GLN A 140 1.15 -10.67 -23.89
N VAL A 141 1.53 -9.56 -24.54
CA VAL A 141 1.52 -8.24 -23.89
C VAL A 141 0.09 -7.81 -23.56
N GLU A 142 -0.87 -8.03 -24.46
CA GLU A 142 -2.29 -7.76 -24.23
C GLU A 142 -2.85 -8.60 -23.07
N MET A 143 -2.50 -9.89 -22.99
CA MET A 143 -2.89 -10.74 -21.86
C MET A 143 -2.31 -10.23 -20.53
N LEU A 144 -1.07 -9.75 -20.53
CA LEU A 144 -0.46 -9.18 -19.33
C LEU A 144 -1.17 -7.90 -18.90
N ILE A 145 -1.47 -7.00 -19.85
CA ILE A 145 -2.26 -5.78 -19.61
C ILE A 145 -3.62 -6.13 -19.01
N TYR A 146 -4.34 -7.08 -19.61
CA TYR A 146 -5.65 -7.52 -19.14
C TYR A 146 -5.57 -8.07 -17.71
N THR A 147 -4.57 -8.89 -17.43
CA THR A 147 -4.37 -9.52 -16.13
C THR A 147 -4.08 -8.48 -15.04
N LEU A 148 -3.16 -7.55 -15.30
CA LEU A 148 -2.81 -6.47 -14.37
C LEU A 148 -3.94 -5.46 -14.15
N SER A 149 -4.73 -5.19 -15.19
CA SER A 149 -5.90 -4.30 -15.11
C SER A 149 -7.01 -4.91 -14.27
N THR A 150 -7.24 -6.22 -14.41
CA THR A 150 -8.33 -6.93 -13.74
C THR A 150 -7.97 -7.25 -12.28
N HIS A 151 -6.73 -7.66 -12.02
CA HIS A 151 -6.28 -8.14 -10.71
C HIS A 151 -5.30 -7.15 -10.08
N LYS A 152 -5.67 -5.88 -10.08
CA LYS A 152 -4.84 -4.83 -9.50
C LYS A 152 -4.61 -5.12 -8.00
N PRO A 153 -3.36 -5.02 -7.51
CA PRO A 153 -3.09 -5.22 -6.10
C PRO A 153 -3.76 -4.11 -5.30
N ILE A 154 -4.83 -4.44 -4.56
CA ILE A 154 -5.55 -3.50 -3.71
C ILE A 154 -5.55 -4.06 -2.31
N ILE A 155 -5.04 -3.32 -1.32
CA ILE A 155 -5.13 -3.72 0.08
C ILE A 155 -6.37 -3.08 0.68
N ARG A 156 -7.29 -3.92 1.17
CA ARG A 156 -8.55 -3.48 1.80
C ARG A 156 -8.59 -3.89 3.27
N ALA A 157 -9.41 -3.17 4.04
CA ALA A 157 -9.74 -3.52 5.42
C ALA A 157 -11.24 -3.82 5.54
N SER A 158 -11.57 -5.10 5.55
CA SER A 158 -12.91 -5.73 5.45
C SER A 158 -13.86 -5.07 4.45
N ASP A 159 -13.34 -4.65 3.28
CA ASP A 159 -14.08 -3.89 2.26
C ASP A 159 -14.70 -2.55 2.74
N ILE A 160 -14.36 -2.07 3.95
CA ILE A 160 -14.82 -0.78 4.48
C ILE A 160 -14.00 0.36 3.87
N PHE A 161 -12.68 0.20 3.81
CA PHE A 161 -11.79 1.18 3.20
C PHE A 161 -10.61 0.51 2.49
N THR A 162 -10.10 1.20 1.49
CA THR A 162 -8.87 0.82 0.78
C THR A 162 -7.68 1.52 1.42
N VAL A 163 -6.62 0.77 1.72
CA VAL A 163 -5.42 1.30 2.34
C VAL A 163 -4.58 2.05 1.31
N ARG A 164 -4.68 3.38 1.33
CA ARG A 164 -3.91 4.29 0.49
C ARG A 164 -3.45 5.51 1.26
N THR A 165 -2.53 6.27 0.67
CA THR A 165 -1.92 7.46 1.25
C THR A 165 -2.95 8.54 1.61
N GLU A 166 -4.09 8.62 0.91
CA GLU A 166 -5.15 9.58 1.24
C GLU A 166 -5.76 9.33 2.63
N LEU A 167 -5.66 8.11 3.17
CA LEU A 167 -6.11 7.80 4.53
C LEU A 167 -5.34 8.58 5.60
N LEU A 168 -4.10 9.00 5.35
CA LEU A 168 -3.32 9.77 6.33
C LEU A 168 -4.00 11.09 6.67
N ALA A 169 -4.60 11.76 5.67
CA ALA A 169 -5.34 12.99 5.87
C ALA A 169 -6.60 12.74 6.73
N SER A 170 -7.35 11.69 6.41
CA SER A 170 -8.55 11.30 7.18
C SER A 170 -8.24 10.91 8.62
N ILE A 171 -7.16 10.14 8.84
CA ILE A 171 -6.71 9.74 10.17
C ILE A 171 -6.29 10.97 10.98
N SER A 172 -5.53 11.87 10.37
CA SER A 172 -5.08 13.10 11.04
C SER A 172 -6.27 13.98 11.46
N GLY A 173 -7.24 14.18 10.56
CA GLY A 173 -8.47 14.91 10.87
C GLY A 173 -9.28 14.24 11.98
N THR A 174 -9.37 12.91 11.96
CA THR A 174 -10.08 12.12 12.99
C THR A 174 -9.43 12.29 14.36
N VAL A 175 -8.10 12.14 14.46
CA VAL A 175 -7.37 12.28 15.72
C VAL A 175 -7.55 13.68 16.30
N VAL A 176 -7.35 14.72 15.50
CA VAL A 176 -7.53 16.11 15.94
C VAL A 176 -8.96 16.35 16.42
N THR A 177 -9.96 15.92 15.65
CA THR A 177 -11.37 16.10 15.99
C THR A 177 -11.70 15.47 17.34
N TYR A 178 -11.38 14.19 17.53
CA TYR A 178 -11.72 13.50 18.78
C TYR A 178 -10.95 14.03 20.00
N VAL A 179 -9.69 14.42 19.83
CA VAL A 179 -8.92 15.05 20.91
C VAL A 179 -9.56 16.38 21.33
N LEU A 180 -9.92 17.24 20.36
CA LEU A 180 -10.55 18.53 20.66
C LEU A 180 -11.92 18.36 21.32
N VAL A 181 -12.73 17.41 20.84
CA VAL A 181 -14.03 17.09 21.45
C VAL A 181 -13.85 16.64 22.90
N ALA A 182 -12.91 15.72 23.17
CA ALA A 182 -12.63 15.26 24.53
C ALA A 182 -12.19 16.41 25.46
N LEU A 183 -11.35 17.32 24.97
CA LEU A 183 -10.92 18.49 25.72
C LEU A 183 -12.09 19.44 26.04
N GLN A 184 -13.03 19.64 25.12
CA GLN A 184 -14.22 20.45 25.35
C GLN A 184 -15.12 19.89 26.46
N PHE A 185 -15.19 18.57 26.60
CA PHE A 185 -15.98 17.92 27.66
C PHE A 185 -15.24 17.80 29.00
N THR A 186 -13.93 18.04 29.04
CA THR A 186 -13.12 17.92 30.27
C THR A 186 -13.65 18.77 31.44
N PRO A 187 -14.06 20.05 31.27
CA PRO A 187 -14.63 20.84 32.35
C PRO A 187 -15.96 20.28 32.89
N ALA A 188 -16.76 19.66 32.02
CA ALA A 188 -18.05 19.08 32.40
C ALA A 188 -17.91 17.80 33.25
N TRP A 189 -16.76 17.14 33.20
CA TRP A 189 -16.46 15.91 33.97
C TRP A 189 -15.68 16.15 35.26
N LYS A 190 -15.16 17.37 35.47
CA LYS A 190 -14.47 17.78 36.71
C LYS A 190 -15.43 18.26 37.81
N ASN A 191 -16.73 18.32 37.53
CA ASN A 191 -17.81 18.64 38.48
C ASN A 191 -18.56 17.37 38.86
#